data_AF-A0A7S0GUU5-F1
#
_entry.id   AF-A0A7S0GUU5-F1
#
_cell.length_a   1.000
_cell.length_b   1.000
_cell.length_c   1.000
_cell.angle_alpha   90.00
_cell.angle_beta   90.00
_cell.angle_gamma   90.00
#
_symmetry.space_group_name_H-M   'P 1'
#
loop_
_entity.id
_entity.type
_entity.pdbx_description
1 polymer ?
#
loop_
_entity_poly.entity_id
_entity_poly.type
_entity_poly.pdbx_seq_one_letter_code
_entity_poly.pdbx_strand_id
1 'polypeptide(L)'
;LPAQGASRGVGGVGVPLDTATRISAAGALTWWHLDDCGEFVFQVGLPLDSSLPQRPNAKREPPRLLLGPTGKPVVKLFVFAEKKDYEWIAQDGAMNVSSKQSALDLFDTPARFVPSEREMREASRGGTSIGAETDEASKDRLKTAGSFLPTFWVAPLEAGGPPLLSPPNVIHCVITARDCVMVEARRVSLAFLDEVEYFRKRAARWCEPPVQYRFVREDLVDLEKCRVGAAMPLAKHMRDTHRRLTAFETTKEEATTDETKDASALAKTLARLTNSARVLLDGDPTAYALDFETRAWLKREVEECSNTSNSLHPSSLGSVALRDAFAAEERATHLKALVDLMSLEGARGAHRIGAFDARVRAARDGG
;
A
#
# COMPACT_ATOMS: atom_id res chain seq x y z
N LEU A 1 14.98 -14.81 14.58
CA LEU A 1 14.40 -13.44 14.68
C LEU A 1 14.17 -13.16 16.15
N PRO A 2 14.71 -12.06 16.73
CA PRO A 2 14.43 -11.67 18.11
C PRO A 2 12.91 -11.48 18.28
N ALA A 3 12.41 -11.66 19.50
CA ALA A 3 11.00 -11.77 19.83
C ALA A 3 10.10 -10.70 19.16
N GLN A 4 9.47 -11.06 18.04
CA GLN A 4 8.36 -10.33 17.42
C GLN A 4 7.09 -10.54 18.26
N GLY A 5 7.11 -10.07 19.50
CA GLY A 5 5.97 -10.11 20.41
C GLY A 5 5.07 -8.92 20.13
N ALA A 6 3.88 -9.17 19.60
CA ALA A 6 2.84 -8.14 19.54
C ALA A 6 2.45 -7.75 20.98
N SER A 7 2.95 -6.62 21.48
CA SER A 7 2.51 -6.06 22.76
C SER A 7 1.10 -5.49 22.57
N ARG A 8 0.09 -6.26 22.96
CA ARG A 8 -1.32 -5.87 22.78
C ARG A 8 -1.65 -4.66 23.66
N GLY A 9 -1.62 -3.47 23.08
CA GLY A 9 -2.23 -2.28 23.68
C GLY A 9 -3.75 -2.49 23.73
N VAL A 10 -4.33 -2.39 24.93
CA VAL A 10 -5.77 -2.57 25.13
C VAL A 10 -6.54 -1.48 24.37
N GLY A 11 -7.34 -1.87 23.37
CA GLY A 11 -8.41 -1.02 22.84
C GLY A 11 -8.16 -0.26 21.53
N GLY A 12 -7.13 -0.57 20.75
CA GLY A 12 -6.92 -0.03 19.40
C GLY A 12 -7.03 -1.07 18.28
N VAL A 13 -7.24 -0.65 17.02
CA VAL A 13 -7.12 -1.51 15.82
C VAL A 13 -5.67 -1.73 15.38
N GLY A 14 -4.70 -1.10 16.03
CA GLY A 14 -3.28 -1.25 15.70
C GLY A 14 -2.64 -2.41 16.45
N VAL A 15 -2.14 -3.40 15.71
CA VAL A 15 -1.30 -4.49 16.21
C VAL A 15 0.16 -4.06 16.05
N PRO A 16 0.90 -3.79 17.14
CA PRO A 16 2.33 -3.49 17.05
C PRO A 16 3.10 -4.75 16.67
N LEU A 17 4.08 -4.56 15.79
CA LEU A 17 4.89 -5.66 15.26
C LEU A 17 6.34 -5.51 15.64
N ASP A 18 6.91 -4.33 15.38
CA ASP A 18 8.33 -4.07 15.55
C ASP A 18 8.60 -2.57 15.71
N THR A 19 9.74 -2.26 16.33
CA THR A 19 10.33 -0.92 16.34
C THR A 19 11.79 -1.07 15.97
N ALA A 20 12.18 -0.50 14.84
CA ALA A 20 13.54 -0.59 14.36
C ALA A 20 14.21 0.79 14.31
N THR A 21 15.51 0.79 14.59
CA THR A 21 16.37 1.96 14.40
C THR A 21 17.35 1.64 13.28
N ARG A 22 17.33 2.42 12.21
CA ARG A 22 18.21 2.29 11.06
C ARG A 22 19.17 3.47 11.01
N ILE A 23 20.45 3.17 10.88
CA ILE A 23 21.47 4.18 10.55
C ILE A 23 21.75 4.02 9.05
N SER A 24 21.68 5.11 8.31
CA SER A 24 21.87 5.08 6.85
C SER A 24 22.89 6.14 6.43
N ALA A 25 23.86 5.73 5.61
CA ALA A 25 24.82 6.65 5.00
C ALA A 25 24.21 7.33 3.76
N ALA A 26 24.69 8.52 3.43
CA ALA A 26 24.34 9.24 2.21
C ALA A 26 24.63 8.39 0.97
N GLY A 27 23.66 8.35 0.04
CA GLY A 27 23.69 7.50 -1.15
C GLY A 27 23.20 6.07 -0.91
N ALA A 28 22.93 5.65 0.33
CA ALA A 28 22.35 4.33 0.58
C ALA A 28 20.95 4.22 -0.03
N LEU A 29 20.74 3.15 -0.80
CA LEU A 29 19.49 2.83 -1.46
C LEU A 29 18.87 1.61 -0.80
N THR A 30 17.65 1.76 -0.28
CA THR A 30 16.78 0.62 0.01
C THR A 30 15.97 0.37 -1.25
N TRP A 31 16.21 -0.75 -1.90
CA TRP A 31 15.56 -1.10 -3.17
C TRP A 31 14.04 -1.29 -2.99
N TRP A 32 13.33 -1.38 -4.11
CA TRP A 32 11.89 -1.58 -4.14
C TRP A 32 11.45 -2.75 -3.27
N HIS A 33 10.53 -2.50 -2.34
CA HIS A 33 9.96 -3.52 -1.48
C HIS A 33 8.51 -3.21 -1.14
N LEU A 34 7.84 -4.21 -0.56
CA LEU A 34 6.51 -4.12 0.03
C LEU A 34 6.59 -4.51 1.50
N ASP A 35 5.80 -3.84 2.32
CA ASP A 35 5.55 -4.26 3.70
C ASP A 35 4.12 -4.80 3.85
N ASP A 36 4.00 -5.83 4.68
CA ASP A 36 2.73 -6.42 5.14
C ASP A 36 2.04 -5.59 6.23
N CYS A 37 2.65 -4.46 6.60
CA CYS A 37 2.22 -3.59 7.68
C CYS A 37 2.41 -2.12 7.32
N GLY A 38 1.77 -1.24 8.09
CA GLY A 38 2.04 0.19 8.00
C GLY A 38 3.28 0.58 8.80
N GLU A 39 3.95 1.62 8.33
CA GLU A 39 5.15 2.16 8.94
C GLU A 39 4.91 3.60 9.40
N PHE A 40 5.29 3.89 10.63
CA PHE A 40 5.40 5.24 11.15
C PHE A 40 6.87 5.58 11.33
N VAL A 41 7.36 6.49 10.51
CA VAL A 41 8.79 6.78 10.36
C VAL A 41 9.10 8.17 10.86
N PHE A 42 10.13 8.27 11.70
CA PHE A 42 10.73 9.52 12.13
C PHE A 42 12.24 9.49 11.90
N GLN A 43 12.83 10.62 11.51
CA GLN A 43 14.22 10.67 11.08
C GLN A 43 14.91 11.94 11.56
N VAL A 44 16.18 11.79 11.91
CA VAL A 44 17.07 12.90 12.26
C VAL A 44 18.31 12.83 11.39
N GLY A 45 18.77 13.98 10.91
CA GLY A 45 20.05 14.09 10.21
C GLY A 45 21.18 13.96 11.22
N LEU A 46 22.20 13.18 10.87
CA LEU A 46 23.44 13.19 11.64
C LEU A 46 24.21 14.48 11.36
N PRO A 47 24.97 15.00 12.35
CA PRO A 47 25.75 16.22 12.18
C PRO A 47 26.64 16.11 10.94
N LEU A 48 26.66 17.19 10.16
CA LEU A 48 27.71 17.37 9.17
C LEU A 48 29.02 17.63 9.90
N ASP A 49 30.03 16.84 9.58
CA ASP A 49 31.38 17.34 9.75
C ASP A 49 31.65 18.36 8.63
N SER A 50 31.63 19.64 9.00
CA SER A 50 31.92 20.77 8.11
C SER A 50 33.37 20.75 7.58
N SER A 51 34.21 19.85 8.11
CA SER A 51 35.61 19.67 7.70
C SER A 51 35.84 18.55 6.67
N LEU A 52 34.80 17.84 6.21
CA LEU A 52 34.97 16.75 5.26
C LEU A 52 35.58 17.24 3.93
N PRO A 53 36.68 16.60 3.46
CA PRO A 53 37.37 17.03 2.25
C PRO A 53 36.51 16.85 1.01
N GLN A 54 36.61 17.80 0.07
CA GLN A 54 35.90 17.77 -1.20
C GLN A 54 36.29 16.54 -2.02
N ARG A 55 35.33 15.93 -2.73
CA ARG A 55 35.64 14.87 -3.70
C ARG A 55 36.41 15.47 -4.88
N PRO A 56 37.63 14.99 -5.19
CA PRO A 56 38.55 15.67 -6.11
C PRO A 56 38.09 15.76 -7.57
N ASN A 57 37.01 15.08 -7.98
CA ASN A 57 36.57 14.96 -9.39
C ASN A 57 35.10 15.38 -9.66
N ALA A 58 34.45 16.13 -8.77
CA ALA A 58 33.07 16.56 -8.99
C ALA A 58 32.98 17.69 -10.03
N LYS A 59 32.31 17.46 -11.17
CA LYS A 59 32.18 18.43 -12.29
C LYS A 59 31.25 19.63 -12.00
N ARG A 60 30.46 19.58 -10.93
CA ARG A 60 29.64 20.68 -10.39
C ARG A 60 29.61 20.54 -8.87
N GLU A 61 29.59 21.65 -8.14
CA GLU A 61 29.24 21.62 -6.71
C GLU A 61 27.82 21.05 -6.59
N PRO A 62 27.60 19.89 -5.95
CA PRO A 62 26.23 19.51 -5.61
C PRO A 62 25.67 20.58 -4.67
N PRO A 63 24.35 20.89 -4.72
CA PRO A 63 23.75 21.74 -3.70
C PRO A 63 24.11 21.14 -2.33
N ARG A 64 24.87 21.91 -1.51
CA ARG A 64 25.47 21.41 -0.26
C ARG A 64 24.45 20.75 0.67
N LEU A 65 23.19 21.17 0.59
CA LEU A 65 22.05 20.60 1.28
C LEU A 65 20.79 20.72 0.41
N LEU A 66 20.08 19.62 0.20
CA LEU A 66 18.67 19.67 -0.23
C LEU A 66 17.85 20.10 0.99
N LEU A 67 17.17 21.24 0.90
CA LEU A 67 16.29 21.75 1.95
C LEU A 67 14.83 21.49 1.58
N GLY A 68 14.03 21.12 2.57
CA GLY A 68 12.60 21.00 2.39
C GLY A 68 11.88 22.34 2.66
N PRO A 69 10.53 22.34 2.60
CA PRO A 69 9.71 23.54 2.75
C PRO A 69 9.87 24.24 4.11
N THR A 70 10.32 23.54 5.15
CA THR A 70 10.54 24.15 6.47
C THR A 70 11.95 24.71 6.64
N GLY A 71 12.77 24.66 5.59
CA GLY A 71 14.18 25.05 5.61
C GLY A 71 15.09 24.01 6.27
N LYS A 72 14.55 22.86 6.69
CA LYS A 72 15.32 21.76 7.28
C LYS A 72 15.96 20.89 6.19
N PRO A 73 17.10 20.24 6.47
CA PRO A 73 17.70 19.32 5.52
C PRO A 73 16.82 18.12 5.24
N VAL A 74 16.64 17.79 3.96
CA VAL A 74 16.06 16.51 3.53
C VAL A 74 17.11 15.42 3.73
N VAL A 75 16.75 14.34 4.42
CA VAL A 75 17.65 13.22 4.76
C VAL A 75 17.29 11.94 4.03
N LYS A 76 16.01 11.74 3.69
CA LYS A 76 15.53 10.59 2.92
C LYS A 76 14.52 11.03 1.87
N LEU A 77 14.51 10.35 0.74
CA LEU A 77 13.48 10.44 -0.30
C LEU A 77 12.80 9.08 -0.37
N PHE A 78 11.52 9.03 0.00
CA PHE A 78 10.69 7.86 -0.25
C PHE A 78 10.06 8.03 -1.63
N VAL A 79 10.27 7.04 -2.51
CA VAL A 79 9.68 7.03 -3.84
C VAL A 79 8.63 5.94 -3.86
N PHE A 80 7.38 6.32 -4.09
CA PHE A 80 6.23 5.43 -4.13
C PHE A 80 5.74 5.24 -5.57
N ALA A 81 5.26 4.05 -5.86
CA ALA A 81 4.54 3.76 -7.09
C ALA A 81 3.03 3.64 -6.84
N GLU A 82 2.23 3.95 -7.85
CA GLU A 82 0.81 3.62 -7.82
C GLU A 82 0.60 2.12 -8.02
N LYS A 83 -0.48 1.56 -7.47
CA LYS A 83 -0.78 0.11 -7.60
C LYS A 83 -0.86 -0.36 -9.04
N LYS A 84 -1.35 0.49 -9.95
CA LYS A 84 -1.42 0.22 -11.40
C LYS A 84 -0.04 0.07 -12.05
N ASP A 85 0.98 0.64 -11.41
CA ASP A 85 2.36 0.66 -11.90
C ASP A 85 3.24 -0.42 -11.22
N TYR A 86 2.67 -1.28 -10.37
CA TYR A 86 3.44 -2.31 -9.66
C TYR A 86 4.06 -3.33 -10.60
N GLU A 87 3.42 -3.61 -11.75
CA GLU A 87 3.97 -4.48 -12.79
C GLU A 87 5.31 -3.97 -13.36
N TRP A 88 5.63 -2.68 -13.23
CA TRP A 88 6.92 -2.13 -13.66
C TRP A 88 8.07 -2.43 -12.69
N ILE A 89 7.74 -2.85 -11.47
CA ILE A 89 8.66 -2.86 -10.33
C ILE A 89 8.75 -4.23 -9.67
N ALA A 90 7.60 -4.89 -9.48
CA ALA A 90 7.50 -6.17 -8.83
C ALA A 90 8.07 -7.28 -9.73
N GLN A 91 8.96 -8.09 -9.18
CA GLN A 91 9.50 -9.27 -9.86
C GLN A 91 8.48 -10.41 -9.78
N ASP A 92 8.08 -10.98 -10.92
CA ASP A 92 7.16 -12.13 -10.99
C ASP A 92 7.80 -13.34 -11.69
N GLY A 93 7.06 -14.46 -11.74
CA GLY A 93 7.54 -15.68 -12.40
C GLY A 93 7.73 -15.54 -13.92
N ALA A 94 7.07 -14.59 -14.58
CA ALA A 94 7.25 -14.36 -16.03
C ALA A 94 8.53 -13.61 -16.34
N MET A 95 8.96 -12.69 -15.47
CA MET A 95 10.28 -12.04 -15.55
C MET A 95 11.41 -13.05 -15.68
N ASN A 96 11.41 -14.12 -14.88
CA ASN A 96 12.45 -15.16 -14.92
C ASN A 96 12.49 -15.91 -16.27
N VAL A 97 11.34 -16.04 -16.94
CA VAL A 97 11.23 -16.73 -18.22
C VAL A 97 11.59 -15.81 -19.38
N SER A 98 11.14 -14.55 -19.33
CA SER A 98 11.29 -13.60 -20.42
C SER A 98 12.62 -12.86 -20.40
N SER A 99 13.25 -12.71 -19.22
CA SER A 99 14.36 -11.78 -18.94
C SER A 99 14.07 -10.34 -19.40
N LYS A 100 12.80 -10.01 -19.63
CA LYS A 100 12.29 -8.69 -19.96
C LYS A 100 11.60 -8.17 -18.71
N GLN A 101 12.01 -6.95 -18.32
CA GLN A 101 11.70 -6.27 -17.07
C GLN A 101 12.43 -6.77 -15.82
N SER A 102 13.64 -6.25 -15.62
CA SER A 102 14.28 -6.19 -14.31
C SER A 102 13.77 -4.95 -13.59
N ALA A 103 13.37 -5.09 -12.31
CA ALA A 103 13.03 -4.03 -11.37
C ALA A 103 13.54 -2.65 -11.82
N LEU A 104 12.63 -1.79 -12.29
CA LEU A 104 12.99 -0.50 -12.90
C LEU A 104 13.99 0.23 -11.97
N ASP A 105 15.24 0.25 -12.41
CA ASP A 105 16.22 1.18 -11.87
C ASP A 105 15.82 2.55 -12.39
N LEU A 106 15.35 3.39 -11.48
CA LEU A 106 14.92 4.76 -11.78
C LEU A 106 16.02 5.58 -12.44
N PHE A 107 17.29 5.18 -12.27
CA PHE A 107 18.46 5.92 -12.73
C PHE A 107 19.17 5.26 -13.90
N ASP A 108 19.14 3.92 -14.00
CA ASP A 108 20.02 3.20 -14.93
C ASP A 108 19.33 2.14 -15.80
N THR A 109 17.99 2.08 -15.86
CA THR A 109 17.31 1.11 -16.74
C THR A 109 17.55 1.46 -18.22
N PRO A 110 18.27 0.63 -19.01
CA PRO A 110 18.48 0.91 -20.42
C PRO A 110 17.17 0.74 -21.20
N ALA A 111 16.92 1.61 -22.18
CA ALA A 111 15.66 1.64 -22.94
C ALA A 111 15.26 0.31 -23.60
N ARG A 112 16.22 -0.58 -23.93
CA ARG A 112 15.95 -1.91 -24.49
C ARG A 112 15.32 -2.91 -23.51
N PHE A 113 15.41 -2.66 -22.20
CA PHE A 113 14.77 -3.47 -21.17
C PHE A 113 13.36 -2.97 -20.81
N VAL A 114 12.98 -1.79 -21.32
CA VAL A 114 11.62 -1.26 -21.25
C VAL A 114 10.79 -1.90 -22.38
N PRO A 115 9.61 -2.46 -22.10
CA PRO A 115 8.75 -3.06 -23.13
C PRO A 115 8.32 -2.04 -24.19
N SER A 116 8.29 -2.47 -25.45
CA SER A 116 7.69 -1.69 -26.53
C SER A 116 6.17 -1.63 -26.41
N GLU A 117 5.52 -0.67 -27.07
CA GLU A 117 4.05 -0.54 -27.09
C GLU A 117 3.34 -1.82 -27.57
N ARG A 118 3.93 -2.51 -28.53
CA ARG A 118 3.42 -3.81 -29.00
C ARG A 118 3.51 -4.89 -27.92
N GLU A 119 4.62 -4.95 -27.19
CA GLU A 119 4.82 -5.91 -26.09
C GLU A 119 3.94 -5.58 -24.88
N MET A 120 3.53 -4.32 -24.70
CA MET A 120 2.52 -3.93 -23.69
C MET A 120 1.10 -4.38 -24.09
N ARG A 121 0.79 -4.47 -25.39
CA ARG A 121 -0.54 -4.83 -25.91
C ARG A 121 -0.70 -6.32 -26.22
N GLU A 122 0.37 -7.01 -26.60
CA GLU A 122 0.38 -8.41 -27.02
C GLU A 122 1.28 -9.25 -26.12
N ALA A 123 0.86 -10.48 -25.83
CA ALA A 123 1.70 -11.38 -25.06
C ALA A 123 3.00 -11.72 -25.82
N SER A 124 4.17 -11.31 -25.30
CA SER A 124 5.47 -11.66 -25.88
C SER A 124 5.62 -13.19 -25.95
N ARG A 125 5.82 -13.75 -27.15
CA ARG A 125 5.98 -15.20 -27.38
C ARG A 125 7.43 -15.69 -27.33
N GLY A 126 8.39 -14.81 -27.05
CA GLY A 126 9.82 -15.15 -27.01
C GLY A 126 10.56 -14.43 -25.90
N GLY A 127 11.51 -15.14 -25.28
CA GLY A 127 12.53 -14.54 -24.41
C GLY A 127 13.48 -13.66 -25.23
N THR A 128 14.10 -12.68 -24.58
CA THR A 128 15.18 -11.91 -25.22
C THR A 128 16.37 -12.83 -25.52
N SER A 129 16.75 -12.95 -26.79
CA SER A 129 18.11 -13.41 -27.12
C SER A 129 19.07 -12.37 -26.57
N ILE A 130 19.82 -12.72 -25.52
CA ILE A 130 20.89 -11.89 -24.98
C ILE A 130 21.96 -11.78 -26.07
N GLY A 131 21.92 -10.68 -26.82
CA GLY A 131 22.87 -10.33 -27.87
C GLY A 131 22.22 -10.29 -29.26
N ALA A 132 21.74 -9.10 -29.68
CA ALA A 132 21.71 -8.65 -31.09
C ALA A 132 20.89 -7.36 -31.30
N GLU A 133 20.94 -6.33 -30.45
CA GLU A 133 20.45 -4.99 -30.87
C GLU A 133 21.38 -3.89 -30.33
N THR A 134 21.97 -3.12 -31.25
CA THR A 134 22.87 -1.99 -30.98
C THR A 134 22.10 -0.75 -30.49
N ASP A 135 22.74 0.05 -29.64
CA ASP A 135 22.16 1.23 -28.94
C ASP A 135 21.49 2.30 -29.82
N GLU A 136 21.73 2.31 -31.14
CA GLU A 136 21.07 3.22 -32.08
C GLU A 136 19.57 2.90 -32.29
N ALA A 137 19.14 1.63 -32.21
CA ALA A 137 17.73 1.24 -32.35
C ALA A 137 16.88 1.60 -31.11
N SER A 138 17.52 1.82 -29.96
CA SER A 138 16.85 2.18 -28.69
C SER A 138 16.47 3.66 -28.59
N LYS A 139 17.13 4.56 -29.34
CA LYS A 139 16.85 6.01 -29.27
C LYS A 139 15.50 6.39 -29.89
N ASP A 140 15.00 5.58 -30.82
CA ASP A 140 13.74 5.83 -31.52
C ASP A 140 12.50 5.28 -30.78
N ARG A 141 12.69 4.36 -29.82
CA ARG A 141 11.59 3.77 -29.02
C ARG A 141 10.95 4.74 -28.03
N LEU A 142 11.66 5.80 -27.63
CA LEU A 142 11.17 6.77 -26.63
C LEU A 142 10.35 7.94 -27.22
N LYS A 143 10.26 8.06 -28.56
CA LYS A 143 9.76 9.27 -29.23
C LYS A 143 8.32 9.21 -29.75
N THR A 144 7.64 8.07 -29.69
CA THR A 144 6.27 7.97 -30.18
C THR A 144 5.24 8.10 -29.06
N ALA A 145 4.35 9.09 -29.22
CA ALA A 145 3.21 9.35 -28.35
C ALA A 145 2.39 8.07 -28.11
N GLY A 146 2.40 7.57 -26.87
CA GLY A 146 1.69 6.35 -26.49
C GLY A 146 2.44 5.43 -25.51
N SER A 147 3.74 5.62 -25.30
CA SER A 147 4.49 4.85 -24.30
C SER A 147 4.06 5.21 -22.87
N PHE A 148 3.35 4.29 -22.20
CA PHE A 148 3.02 4.43 -20.79
C PHE A 148 4.31 4.35 -19.97
N LEU A 149 4.62 5.39 -19.20
CA LEU A 149 5.70 5.38 -18.20
C LEU A 149 5.05 5.39 -16.81
N PRO A 150 5.60 4.65 -15.83
CA PRO A 150 5.06 4.64 -14.48
C PRO A 150 5.14 6.04 -13.85
N THR A 151 4.14 6.37 -13.02
CA THR A 151 4.14 7.62 -12.26
C THR A 151 4.66 7.36 -10.85
N PHE A 152 5.68 8.13 -10.46
CA PHE A 152 6.28 8.03 -9.13
C PHE A 152 5.96 9.25 -8.27
N TRP A 153 5.61 8.99 -7.02
CA TRP A 153 5.35 10.00 -6.00
C TRP A 153 6.55 10.07 -5.05
N VAL A 154 7.15 11.25 -4.91
CA VAL A 154 8.35 11.42 -4.08
C VAL A 154 7.99 12.18 -2.81
N ALA A 155 8.23 11.56 -1.65
CA ALA A 155 8.09 12.17 -0.34
C ALA A 155 9.48 12.52 0.24
N PRO A 156 9.89 13.81 0.24
CA PRO A 156 11.12 14.25 0.86
C PRO A 156 10.94 14.39 2.38
N LEU A 157 11.74 13.66 3.14
CA LEU A 157 11.69 13.65 4.60
C LEU A 157 12.78 14.53 5.21
N GLU A 158 12.36 15.56 5.93
CA GLU A 158 13.23 16.50 6.62
C GLU A 158 13.76 15.94 7.95
N ALA A 159 14.98 16.33 8.32
CA ALA A 159 15.58 16.01 9.63
C ALA A 159 14.77 16.64 10.77
N GLY A 160 14.16 15.81 11.62
CA GLY A 160 13.22 16.27 12.66
C GLY A 160 11.98 16.95 12.09
N GLY A 161 11.61 16.63 10.85
CA GLY A 161 10.36 17.03 10.22
C GLY A 161 9.17 16.19 10.70
N PRO A 162 7.98 16.40 10.12
CA PRO A 162 6.83 15.55 10.38
C PRO A 162 7.13 14.08 10.08
N PRO A 163 6.57 13.14 10.87
CA PRO A 163 6.72 11.72 10.59
C PRO A 163 5.98 11.32 9.31
N LEU A 164 6.50 10.32 8.62
CA LEU A 164 5.83 9.70 7.47
C LEU A 164 5.00 8.51 7.95
N LEU A 165 3.74 8.45 7.52
CA LEU A 165 2.90 7.26 7.67
C LEU A 165 2.78 6.57 6.31
N SER A 166 3.37 5.40 6.17
CA SER A 166 3.20 4.53 5.00
C SER A 166 2.17 3.45 5.32
N PRO A 167 1.09 3.29 4.56
CA PRO A 167 0.15 2.17 4.78
C PRO A 167 0.77 0.84 4.29
N PRO A 168 0.22 -0.32 4.71
CA PRO A 168 0.61 -1.60 4.14
C PRO A 168 0.40 -1.61 2.63
N ASN A 169 1.11 -2.50 1.93
CA ASN A 169 0.91 -2.74 0.50
C ASN A 169 1.17 -1.48 -0.37
N VAL A 170 2.19 -0.70 -0.03
CA VAL A 170 2.68 0.39 -0.90
C VAL A 170 4.10 0.11 -1.35
N ILE A 171 4.29 -0.20 -2.64
CA ILE A 171 5.64 -0.39 -3.21
C ILE A 171 6.39 0.92 -3.11
N HIS A 172 7.55 0.86 -2.46
CA HIS A 172 8.43 2.00 -2.37
C HIS A 172 9.91 1.62 -2.34
N CYS A 173 10.74 2.58 -2.73
CA CYS A 173 12.19 2.54 -2.52
C CYS A 173 12.61 3.80 -1.76
N VAL A 174 13.76 3.74 -1.08
CA VAL A 174 14.22 4.82 -0.22
C VAL A 174 15.64 5.20 -0.57
N ILE A 175 15.84 6.46 -0.97
CA ILE A 175 17.16 7.03 -1.20
C ILE A 175 17.55 7.85 0.02
N THR A 176 18.69 7.51 0.60
CA THR A 176 19.25 8.28 1.71
C THR A 176 20.02 9.45 1.14
N ALA A 177 19.43 10.64 1.19
CA ALA A 177 20.09 11.85 0.71
C ALA A 177 21.27 12.24 1.61
N ARG A 178 21.20 11.91 2.91
CA ARG A 178 22.21 12.28 3.91
C ARG A 178 22.33 11.26 5.03
N ASP A 179 23.50 11.23 5.66
CA ASP A 179 23.72 10.45 6.87
C ASP A 179 22.63 10.77 7.90
N CYS A 180 21.90 9.74 8.30
CA CYS A 180 20.75 9.91 9.17
C CYS A 180 20.50 8.69 10.03
N VAL A 181 19.76 8.94 11.11
CA VAL A 181 19.15 7.91 11.93
C VAL A 181 17.65 7.99 11.72
N MET A 182 17.05 6.85 11.43
CA MET A 182 15.63 6.68 11.24
C MET A 182 15.11 5.72 12.29
N VAL A 183 14.02 6.07 12.95
CA VAL A 183 13.26 5.19 13.82
C VAL A 183 11.94 4.91 13.13
N GLU A 184 11.62 3.63 12.97
CA GLU A 184 10.36 3.18 12.37
C GLU A 184 9.60 2.33 13.39
N ALA A 185 8.32 2.65 13.58
CA ALA A 185 7.38 1.83 14.32
C ALA A 185 6.44 1.15 13.33
N ARG A 186 6.45 -0.19 13.32
CA ARG A 186 5.71 -1.01 12.37
C ARG A 186 4.46 -1.58 13.02
N ARG A 187 3.31 -1.39 12.37
CA ARG A 187 1.98 -1.76 12.89
C ARG A 187 1.07 -2.28 11.79
N VAL A 188 0.37 -3.38 12.05
CA VAL A 188 -0.79 -3.77 11.23
C VAL A 188 -2.02 -3.10 11.80
N SER A 189 -2.70 -2.28 10.99
CA SER A 189 -4.02 -1.79 11.35
C SER A 189 -5.07 -2.79 10.89
N LEU A 190 -5.88 -3.31 11.81
CA LEU A 190 -7.02 -4.19 11.51
C LEU A 190 -8.07 -3.49 10.64
N ALA A 191 -8.01 -2.16 10.49
CA ALA A 191 -8.84 -1.43 9.55
C ALA A 191 -8.35 -1.58 8.09
N PHE A 192 -7.19 -2.19 7.82
CA PHE A 192 -6.61 -2.32 6.48
C PHE A 192 -6.29 -3.78 6.14
N LEU A 193 -7.09 -4.74 6.61
CA LEU A 193 -6.85 -6.16 6.34
C LEU A 193 -7.02 -6.50 4.85
N ASP A 194 -7.78 -5.71 4.10
CA ASP A 194 -7.87 -5.77 2.64
C ASP A 194 -6.53 -5.51 1.95
N GLU A 195 -5.77 -4.54 2.44
CA GLU A 195 -4.42 -4.25 1.94
C GLU A 195 -3.44 -5.36 2.33
N VAL A 196 -3.58 -5.93 3.53
CA VAL A 196 -2.78 -7.09 3.97
C VAL A 196 -3.08 -8.31 3.10
N GLU A 197 -4.36 -8.57 2.80
CA GLU A 197 -4.77 -9.67 1.91
C GLU A 197 -4.16 -9.50 0.51
N TYR A 198 -4.25 -8.28 -0.03
CA TYR A 198 -3.66 -7.96 -1.32
C TYR A 198 -2.15 -8.16 -1.33
N PHE A 199 -1.45 -7.66 -0.29
CA PHE A 199 -0.03 -7.91 -0.10
C PHE A 199 0.27 -9.41 -0.14
N ARG A 200 -0.45 -10.22 0.64
CA ARG A 200 -0.23 -11.69 0.70
C ARG A 200 -0.42 -12.34 -0.67
N LYS A 201 -1.49 -11.99 -1.39
CA LYS A 201 -1.77 -12.51 -2.73
C LYS A 201 -0.69 -12.11 -3.74
N ARG A 202 -0.04 -10.95 -3.58
CA ARG A 202 1.06 -10.51 -4.45
C ARG A 202 2.37 -11.18 -4.07
N ALA A 203 2.70 -11.15 -2.78
CA ALA A 203 3.86 -11.79 -2.19
C ALA A 203 3.98 -13.28 -2.57
N ALA A 204 2.84 -14.00 -2.64
CA ALA A 204 2.81 -15.41 -3.06
C ALA A 204 3.22 -15.66 -4.52
N ARG A 205 3.30 -14.62 -5.35
CA ARG A 205 3.71 -14.69 -6.76
C ARG A 205 5.17 -14.31 -6.97
N TRP A 206 5.81 -13.75 -5.95
CA TRP A 206 7.21 -13.36 -6.01
C TRP A 206 8.09 -14.61 -5.96
N CYS A 207 9.25 -14.51 -6.61
CA CYS A 207 10.22 -15.61 -6.68
C CYS A 207 10.70 -16.00 -5.29
N GLU A 208 10.90 -15.00 -4.43
CA GLU A 208 11.20 -15.18 -3.02
C GLU A 208 10.08 -14.53 -2.20
N PRO A 209 9.43 -15.29 -1.29
CA PRO A 209 8.39 -14.72 -0.45
C PRO A 209 9.00 -13.64 0.45
N PRO A 210 8.41 -12.43 0.53
CA PRO A 210 8.90 -11.37 1.41
C PRO A 210 8.81 -11.81 2.88
N VAL A 211 9.61 -11.15 3.72
CA VAL A 211 9.52 -11.34 5.17
C VAL A 211 8.16 -10.87 5.64
N GLN A 212 7.38 -11.78 6.23
CA GLN A 212 6.10 -11.49 6.86
C GLN A 212 6.24 -11.52 8.37
N TYR A 213 5.64 -10.56 9.06
CA TYR A 213 5.58 -10.55 10.50
C TYR A 213 4.74 -11.71 11.03
N ARG A 214 5.12 -12.17 12.23
CA ARG A 214 4.45 -13.25 12.94
C ARG A 214 2.93 -13.11 12.97
N PHE A 215 2.41 -11.90 13.17
CA PHE A 215 0.97 -11.68 13.22
C PHE A 215 0.27 -12.13 11.94
N VAL A 216 0.80 -11.75 10.77
CA VAL A 216 0.23 -12.09 9.47
C VAL A 216 0.44 -13.56 9.13
N ARG A 217 1.63 -14.10 9.43
CA ARG A 217 2.03 -15.47 9.05
C ARG A 217 1.45 -16.55 9.97
N GLU A 218 1.39 -16.30 11.26
CA GLU A 218 1.04 -17.31 12.29
C GLU A 218 -0.26 -16.98 12.99
N ASP A 219 -0.44 -15.75 13.48
CA ASP A 219 -1.56 -15.45 14.38
C ASP A 219 -2.90 -15.38 13.62
N LEU A 220 -2.93 -14.86 12.39
CA LEU A 220 -4.15 -14.87 11.56
C LEU A 220 -4.54 -16.28 11.07
N VAL A 221 -3.59 -17.23 11.08
CA VAL A 221 -3.81 -18.61 10.64
C VAL A 221 -4.16 -19.54 11.81
N ASP A 222 -4.02 -19.06 13.05
CA ASP A 222 -4.40 -19.78 14.26
C ASP A 222 -5.80 -19.36 14.72
N LEU A 223 -6.69 -20.33 14.97
CA LEU A 223 -8.10 -20.07 15.29
C LEU A 223 -8.27 -19.12 16.48
N GLU A 224 -7.59 -19.39 17.60
CA GLU A 224 -7.79 -18.62 18.82
C GLU A 224 -7.10 -17.26 18.73
N LYS A 225 -5.91 -17.21 18.13
CA LYS A 225 -5.19 -15.95 17.98
C LYS A 225 -5.84 -15.03 16.95
N CYS A 226 -6.41 -15.55 15.87
CA CYS A 226 -7.14 -14.77 14.88
C CYS A 226 -8.42 -14.21 15.51
N ARG A 227 -9.16 -15.05 16.26
CA ARG A 227 -10.36 -14.63 17.00
C ARG A 227 -10.05 -13.50 17.98
N VAL A 228 -9.09 -13.70 18.88
CA VAL A 228 -8.78 -12.75 19.97
C VAL A 228 -7.98 -11.54 19.46
N GLY A 229 -7.11 -11.73 18.47
CA GLY A 229 -6.17 -10.73 17.97
C GLY A 229 -6.69 -9.90 16.80
N ALA A 230 -7.67 -10.39 16.03
CA ALA A 230 -8.21 -9.70 14.86
C ALA A 230 -9.73 -9.53 14.94
N ALA A 231 -10.51 -10.63 15.02
CA ALA A 231 -11.97 -10.56 14.93
C ALA A 231 -12.61 -9.78 16.08
N MET A 232 -12.24 -10.09 17.33
CA MET A 232 -12.78 -9.42 18.52
C MET A 232 -12.46 -7.92 18.59
N PRO A 233 -11.19 -7.48 18.42
CA PRO A 233 -10.86 -6.05 18.43
C PRO A 233 -11.52 -5.27 17.30
N LEU A 234 -11.63 -5.88 16.12
CA LEU A 234 -12.27 -5.28 14.95
C LEU A 234 -13.77 -5.06 15.17
N ALA A 235 -14.50 -6.11 15.59
CA ALA A 235 -15.93 -5.99 15.89
C ALA A 235 -16.21 -5.01 17.04
N LYS A 236 -15.35 -4.97 18.06
CA LYS A 236 -15.46 -3.97 19.12
C LYS A 236 -15.39 -2.55 18.55
N HIS A 237 -14.40 -2.26 17.70
CA HIS A 237 -14.26 -0.94 17.08
C HIS A 237 -15.41 -0.62 16.13
N MET A 238 -15.93 -1.61 15.38
CA MET A 238 -17.11 -1.43 14.55
C MET A 238 -18.31 -0.99 15.40
N ARG A 239 -18.61 -1.72 16.49
CA ARG A 239 -19.70 -1.37 17.41
C ARG A 239 -19.53 0.00 18.05
N ASP A 240 -18.33 0.31 18.54
CA ASP A 240 -18.06 1.60 19.19
C ASP A 240 -18.18 2.76 18.17
N THR A 241 -17.72 2.56 16.94
CA THR A 241 -17.85 3.54 15.84
C THR A 241 -19.30 3.69 15.40
N HIS A 242 -20.02 2.59 15.23
CA HIS A 242 -21.44 2.58 14.88
C HIS A 242 -22.27 3.31 15.94
N ARG A 243 -22.07 3.00 17.23
CA ARG A 243 -22.76 3.70 18.34
C ARG A 243 -22.53 5.21 18.32
N ARG A 244 -21.29 5.64 18.08
CA ARG A 244 -20.94 7.07 17.98
C ARG A 244 -21.60 7.72 16.77
N LEU A 245 -21.67 7.01 15.65
CA LEU A 245 -22.31 7.50 14.44
C LEU A 245 -23.83 7.60 14.60
N THR A 246 -24.47 6.62 15.22
CA THR A 246 -25.92 6.63 15.44
C THR A 246 -26.36 7.63 16.51
N ALA A 247 -25.43 8.16 17.32
CA ALA A 247 -25.70 9.22 18.28
C ALA A 247 -25.94 10.60 17.62
N PHE A 248 -25.63 10.76 16.33
CA PHE A 248 -26.02 11.94 15.56
C PHE A 248 -27.51 11.85 15.19
N GLU A 249 -28.37 12.35 16.07
CA GLU A 249 -29.83 12.35 15.91
C GLU A 249 -30.36 13.52 15.06
N THR A 250 -29.59 14.61 14.94
CA THR A 250 -29.94 15.77 14.12
C THR A 250 -30.03 15.43 12.64
N THR A 251 -30.82 16.19 11.89
CA THR A 251 -30.87 16.07 10.43
C THR A 251 -29.64 16.73 9.80
N LYS A 252 -29.36 16.39 8.52
CA LYS A 252 -28.23 16.98 7.79
C LYS A 252 -28.37 18.49 7.58
N GLU A 253 -29.62 18.96 7.49
CA GLU A 253 -29.98 20.37 7.32
C GLU A 253 -29.78 21.19 8.60
N GLU A 254 -29.95 20.55 9.77
CA GLU A 254 -29.80 21.18 11.09
C GLU A 254 -28.37 21.06 11.65
N ALA A 255 -27.59 20.12 11.14
CA ALA A 255 -26.25 19.86 11.63
C ALA A 255 -25.26 20.97 11.26
N THR A 256 -24.33 21.24 12.17
CA THR A 256 -23.18 22.09 11.91
C THR A 256 -22.24 21.46 10.88
N THR A 257 -21.36 22.28 10.31
CA THR A 257 -20.32 21.80 9.38
C THR A 257 -19.38 20.79 10.04
N ASP A 258 -19.06 20.99 11.33
CA ASP A 258 -18.14 20.10 12.04
C ASP A 258 -18.80 18.76 12.39
N GLU A 259 -20.06 18.77 12.84
CA GLU A 259 -20.83 17.53 13.02
C GLU A 259 -20.95 16.73 11.72
N THR A 260 -21.18 17.42 10.60
CA THR A 260 -21.25 16.77 9.28
C THR A 260 -19.91 16.11 8.90
N LYS A 261 -18.79 16.79 9.17
CA LYS A 261 -17.44 16.23 8.93
C LYS A 261 -17.17 15.03 9.83
N ASP A 262 -17.52 15.13 11.11
CA ASP A 262 -17.31 14.07 12.10
C ASP A 262 -18.15 12.84 11.80
N ALA A 263 -19.43 13.01 11.49
CA ALA A 263 -20.30 11.92 11.05
C ALA A 263 -19.79 11.26 9.76
N SER A 264 -19.34 12.06 8.78
CA SER A 264 -18.72 11.54 7.56
C SER A 264 -17.44 10.75 7.84
N ALA A 265 -16.58 11.23 8.73
CA ALA A 265 -15.34 10.54 9.11
C ALA A 265 -15.61 9.22 9.84
N LEU A 266 -16.59 9.20 10.75
CA LEU A 266 -17.02 7.99 11.45
C LEU A 266 -17.64 6.98 10.49
N ALA A 267 -18.50 7.42 9.57
CA ALA A 267 -19.11 6.55 8.58
C ALA A 267 -18.07 5.90 7.65
N LYS A 268 -17.09 6.67 7.16
CA LYS A 268 -15.96 6.15 6.38
C LYS A 268 -15.10 5.18 7.18
N THR A 269 -14.88 5.46 8.46
CA THR A 269 -14.16 4.55 9.37
C THR A 269 -14.92 3.24 9.55
N LEU A 270 -16.23 3.30 9.74
CA LEU A 270 -17.06 2.10 9.91
C LEU A 270 -17.11 1.25 8.63
N ALA A 271 -17.30 1.89 7.47
CA ALA A 271 -17.25 1.20 6.17
C ALA A 271 -15.89 0.49 5.98
N ARG A 272 -14.80 1.16 6.36
CA ARG A 272 -13.46 0.59 6.31
C ARG A 272 -13.27 -0.63 7.23
N LEU A 273 -13.69 -0.52 8.50
CA LEU A 273 -13.61 -1.63 9.47
C LEU A 273 -14.46 -2.83 8.99
N THR A 274 -15.64 -2.54 8.44
CA THR A 274 -16.54 -3.55 7.87
C THR A 274 -15.90 -4.27 6.69
N ASN A 275 -15.21 -3.55 5.80
CA ASN A 275 -14.48 -4.17 4.69
C ASN A 275 -13.40 -5.14 5.20
N SER A 276 -12.65 -4.74 6.23
CA SER A 276 -11.66 -5.62 6.85
C SER A 276 -12.29 -6.83 7.55
N ALA A 277 -13.49 -6.70 8.13
CA ALA A 277 -14.21 -7.81 8.73
C ALA A 277 -14.70 -8.79 7.65
N ARG A 278 -15.14 -8.28 6.49
CA ARG A 278 -15.45 -9.10 5.32
C ARG A 278 -14.24 -9.84 4.79
N VAL A 279 -13.04 -9.25 4.82
CA VAL A 279 -11.80 -9.98 4.47
C VAL A 279 -11.55 -11.17 5.39
N LEU A 280 -11.77 -11.04 6.71
CA LEU A 280 -11.67 -12.17 7.63
C LEU A 280 -12.71 -13.25 7.36
N LEU A 281 -13.92 -12.86 6.95
CA LEU A 281 -15.01 -13.78 6.63
C LEU A 281 -14.80 -14.45 5.26
N ASP A 282 -14.70 -13.67 4.20
CA ASP A 282 -14.80 -14.10 2.81
C ASP A 282 -13.43 -14.33 2.14
N GLY A 283 -12.34 -13.94 2.82
CA GLY A 283 -10.97 -14.17 2.37
C GLY A 283 -10.56 -15.63 2.40
N ASP A 284 -9.31 -15.88 2.01
CA ASP A 284 -8.73 -17.24 1.96
C ASP A 284 -8.78 -17.92 3.35
N PRO A 285 -9.48 -19.06 3.50
CA PRO A 285 -9.57 -19.78 4.77
C PRO A 285 -8.22 -20.29 5.30
N THR A 286 -7.23 -20.45 4.43
CA THR A 286 -5.85 -20.81 4.83
C THR A 286 -5.08 -19.61 5.35
N ALA A 287 -5.55 -18.40 5.07
CA ALA A 287 -4.97 -17.14 5.49
C ALA A 287 -5.61 -16.58 6.76
N TYR A 288 -6.90 -16.85 6.98
CA TYR A 288 -7.70 -16.34 8.09
C TYR A 288 -8.49 -17.47 8.74
N ALA A 289 -7.99 -17.96 9.87
CA ALA A 289 -8.64 -19.05 10.59
C ALA A 289 -9.75 -18.50 11.49
N LEU A 290 -11.01 -18.84 11.16
CA LEU A 290 -12.17 -18.59 12.00
C LEU A 290 -12.98 -19.88 12.12
N ASP A 291 -13.31 -20.27 13.36
CA ASP A 291 -14.26 -21.36 13.61
C ASP A 291 -15.69 -20.96 13.23
N PHE A 292 -16.59 -21.94 13.21
CA PHE A 292 -17.98 -21.73 12.81
C PHE A 292 -18.69 -20.68 13.69
N GLU A 293 -18.46 -20.72 15.00
CA GLU A 293 -19.11 -19.83 15.97
C GLU A 293 -18.63 -18.39 15.81
N THR A 294 -17.32 -18.17 15.72
CA THR A 294 -16.69 -16.86 15.51
C THR A 294 -17.11 -16.26 14.18
N ARG A 295 -17.15 -17.07 13.12
CA ARG A 295 -17.61 -16.65 11.79
C ARG A 295 -19.07 -16.22 11.82
N ALA A 296 -19.95 -17.03 12.42
CA ALA A 296 -21.37 -16.70 12.54
C ALA A 296 -21.58 -15.43 13.39
N TRP A 297 -20.82 -15.26 14.47
CA TRP A 297 -20.86 -14.07 15.30
C TRP A 297 -20.38 -12.82 14.55
N LEU A 298 -19.20 -12.85 13.94
CA LEU A 298 -18.65 -11.70 13.21
C LEU A 298 -19.53 -11.29 12.03
N LYS A 299 -20.17 -12.26 11.35
CA LYS A 299 -21.13 -11.98 10.30
C LYS A 299 -22.33 -11.17 10.81
N ARG A 300 -22.88 -11.52 11.97
CA ARG A 300 -23.96 -10.74 12.61
C ARG A 300 -23.51 -9.32 12.95
N GLU A 301 -22.30 -9.16 13.47
CA GLU A 301 -21.73 -7.83 13.78
C GLU A 301 -21.57 -6.97 12.52
N VAL A 302 -21.11 -7.57 11.41
CA VAL A 302 -21.03 -6.92 10.10
C VAL A 302 -22.41 -6.51 9.61
N GLU A 303 -23.40 -7.41 9.67
CA GLU A 303 -24.77 -7.13 9.26
C GLU A 303 -25.38 -5.99 10.10
N GLU A 304 -25.25 -6.03 11.42
CA GLU A 304 -25.76 -5.00 12.32
C GLU A 304 -25.14 -3.63 12.06
N CYS A 305 -23.82 -3.56 11.88
CA CYS A 305 -23.11 -2.29 11.66
C CYS A 305 -23.26 -1.75 10.22
N SER A 306 -23.62 -2.59 9.25
CA SER A 306 -23.81 -2.19 7.84
C SER A 306 -25.26 -1.92 7.48
N ASN A 307 -26.21 -2.30 8.34
CA ASN A 307 -27.62 -2.25 7.98
C ASN A 307 -28.15 -0.82 8.04
N THR A 308 -28.17 -0.20 6.87
CA THR A 308 -28.71 1.15 6.67
C THR A 308 -30.23 1.25 6.80
N SER A 309 -30.93 0.11 6.78
CA SER A 309 -32.41 0.03 6.78
C SER A 309 -33.02 -0.11 8.18
N ASN A 310 -32.22 -0.48 9.18
CA ASN A 310 -32.68 -0.68 10.57
C ASN A 310 -32.49 0.56 11.46
N SER A 311 -32.16 1.72 10.90
CA SER A 311 -32.06 2.95 11.69
C SER A 311 -33.44 3.37 12.19
N LEU A 312 -33.56 3.59 13.50
CA LEU A 312 -34.73 4.20 14.15
C LEU A 312 -35.04 5.60 13.58
N HIS A 313 -34.03 6.28 13.02
CA HIS A 313 -34.12 7.61 12.44
C HIS A 313 -33.40 7.65 11.08
N PRO A 314 -34.03 7.18 9.99
CA PRO A 314 -33.38 7.03 8.68
C PRO A 314 -32.92 8.37 8.06
N SER A 315 -33.50 9.49 8.50
CA SER A 315 -33.12 10.85 8.11
C SER A 315 -32.05 11.49 9.01
N SER A 316 -31.61 10.81 10.07
CA SER A 316 -30.56 11.35 10.94
C SER A 316 -29.25 11.48 10.18
N LEU A 317 -28.44 12.47 10.55
CA LEU A 317 -27.13 12.72 9.95
C LEU A 317 -26.26 11.45 9.96
N GLY A 318 -26.26 10.71 11.07
CA GLY A 318 -25.52 9.46 11.18
C GLY A 318 -25.98 8.41 10.16
N SER A 319 -27.29 8.26 9.98
CA SER A 319 -27.88 7.30 9.04
C SER A 319 -27.65 7.68 7.58
N VAL A 320 -27.71 8.97 7.27
CA VAL A 320 -27.39 9.50 5.93
C VAL A 320 -25.90 9.31 5.63
N ALA A 321 -25.02 9.70 6.55
CA ALA A 321 -23.57 9.54 6.38
C ALA A 321 -23.18 8.07 6.21
N LEU A 322 -23.82 7.15 6.95
CA LEU A 322 -23.62 5.70 6.80
C LEU A 322 -23.99 5.22 5.39
N ARG A 323 -25.18 5.58 4.91
CA ARG A 323 -25.64 5.23 3.56
C ARG A 323 -24.70 5.76 2.49
N ASP A 324 -24.32 7.03 2.60
CA ASP A 324 -23.42 7.68 1.64
C ASP A 324 -22.05 6.99 1.62
N ALA A 325 -21.50 6.64 2.80
CA ALA A 325 -20.20 5.98 2.89
C ALA A 325 -20.20 4.57 2.27
N PHE A 326 -21.23 3.76 2.53
CA PHE A 326 -21.34 2.42 1.95
C PHE A 326 -21.70 2.44 0.47
N ALA A 327 -22.45 3.44 0.00
CA ALA A 327 -22.72 3.64 -1.42
C ALA A 327 -21.47 4.07 -2.20
N ALA A 328 -20.63 4.90 -1.58
CA ALA A 328 -19.37 5.38 -2.16
C ALA A 328 -18.18 4.44 -1.94
N GLU A 329 -18.37 3.23 -1.40
CA GLU A 329 -17.28 2.31 -1.08
C GLU A 329 -16.74 1.64 -2.36
N GLU A 330 -16.00 2.43 -3.15
CA GLU A 330 -15.34 1.99 -4.37
C GLU A 330 -14.20 0.99 -4.11
N ARG A 331 -13.71 0.86 -2.87
CA ARG A 331 -12.52 0.03 -2.58
C ARG A 331 -12.79 -1.45 -2.72
N ALA A 332 -13.99 -1.94 -2.36
CA ALA A 332 -14.32 -3.34 -2.56
C ALA A 332 -14.28 -3.69 -4.06
N THR A 333 -14.83 -2.81 -4.89
CA THR A 333 -14.79 -2.91 -6.36
C THR A 333 -13.35 -2.79 -6.90
N HIS A 334 -12.57 -1.83 -6.42
CA HIS A 334 -11.17 -1.64 -6.81
C HIS A 334 -10.28 -2.80 -6.37
N LEU A 335 -10.45 -3.34 -5.16
CA LEU A 335 -9.71 -4.49 -4.67
C LEU A 335 -9.99 -5.70 -5.53
N LYS A 336 -11.27 -5.99 -5.83
CA LYS A 336 -11.64 -7.07 -6.73
C LYS A 336 -11.03 -6.88 -8.11
N ALA A 337 -11.15 -5.69 -8.70
CA ALA A 337 -10.57 -5.38 -10.01
C ALA A 337 -9.04 -5.53 -10.01
N LEU A 338 -8.35 -5.10 -8.95
CA LEU A 338 -6.91 -5.22 -8.81
C LEU A 338 -6.48 -6.68 -8.58
N VAL A 339 -7.22 -7.48 -7.79
CA VAL A 339 -6.95 -8.92 -7.62
C VAL A 339 -7.20 -9.68 -8.93
N ASP A 340 -8.23 -9.30 -9.68
CA ASP A 340 -8.50 -9.86 -11.01
C ASP A 340 -7.37 -9.49 -12.00
N LEU A 341 -6.83 -8.27 -11.92
CA LEU A 341 -5.67 -7.87 -12.71
C LEU A 341 -4.41 -8.62 -12.29
N MET A 342 -4.19 -8.79 -10.98
CA MET A 342 -3.12 -9.65 -10.49
C MET A 342 -3.25 -11.06 -11.05
N SER A 343 -4.45 -11.63 -11.15
CA SER A 343 -4.63 -12.96 -11.78
C SER A 343 -4.11 -13.06 -13.22
N LEU A 344 -3.95 -11.92 -13.91
CA LEU A 344 -3.38 -11.81 -15.24
C LEU A 344 -1.87 -11.53 -15.23
N GLU A 345 -1.30 -11.03 -14.12
CA GLU A 345 0.15 -10.87 -13.93
C GLU A 345 0.85 -12.22 -14.12
N GLY A 346 1.78 -12.29 -15.06
CA GLY A 346 2.53 -13.49 -15.42
C GLY A 346 1.75 -14.56 -16.21
N ALA A 347 0.44 -14.37 -16.46
CA ALA A 347 -0.35 -15.32 -17.22
C ALA A 347 0.13 -15.39 -18.68
N ARG A 348 0.56 -16.59 -19.12
CA ARG A 348 1.14 -16.87 -20.46
C ARG A 348 2.54 -16.30 -20.72
N GLY A 349 3.31 -15.99 -19.67
CA GLY A 349 4.70 -15.56 -19.80
C GLY A 349 4.87 -14.18 -20.44
N ALA A 350 3.83 -13.33 -20.36
CA ALA A 350 3.87 -12.00 -20.90
C ALA A 350 3.27 -10.96 -19.96
N HIS A 351 3.89 -9.78 -19.97
CA HIS A 351 3.48 -8.61 -19.18
C HIS A 351 2.33 -7.88 -19.91
N ARG A 352 1.24 -7.56 -19.20
CA ARG A 352 0.11 -6.79 -19.76
C ARG A 352 0.04 -5.40 -19.12
N ILE A 353 1.14 -4.67 -19.27
CA ILE A 353 1.30 -3.34 -18.71
C ILE A 353 0.25 -2.39 -19.28
N GLY A 354 -0.45 -1.66 -18.40
CA GLY A 354 -1.50 -0.73 -18.80
C GLY A 354 -2.88 -1.38 -19.01
N ALA A 355 -3.05 -2.68 -18.69
CA ALA A 355 -4.36 -3.34 -18.70
C ALA A 355 -5.39 -2.67 -17.76
N PHE A 356 -4.91 -2.04 -16.67
CA PHE A 356 -5.72 -1.23 -15.76
C PHE A 356 -6.37 -0.05 -16.50
N ASP A 357 -5.58 0.75 -17.22
CA ASP A 357 -6.04 1.91 -17.98
C ASP A 357 -6.99 1.53 -19.11
N ALA A 358 -6.73 0.42 -19.81
CA ALA A 358 -7.59 -0.08 -20.87
C ALA A 358 -8.98 -0.51 -20.35
N ARG A 359 -9.06 -1.13 -19.17
CA ARG A 359 -10.33 -1.51 -18.54
C ARG A 359 -11.06 -0.33 -17.92
N VAL A 360 -10.34 0.60 -17.29
CA VAL A 360 -10.95 1.83 -16.75
C VAL A 360 -11.50 2.71 -17.87
N ARG A 361 -10.81 2.81 -19.00
CA ARG A 361 -11.34 3.46 -20.21
C ARG A 361 -12.55 2.71 -20.77
N ALA A 362 -12.47 1.39 -20.94
CA ALA A 362 -13.61 0.60 -21.41
C ALA A 362 -14.84 0.70 -20.49
N ALA A 363 -14.65 0.79 -19.16
CA ALA A 363 -15.73 0.99 -18.20
C ALA A 363 -16.31 2.42 -18.19
N ARG A 364 -15.52 3.43 -18.61
CA ARG A 364 -15.97 4.83 -18.76
C ARG A 364 -16.61 5.11 -20.12
N ASP A 365 -16.18 4.41 -21.17
CA ASP A 365 -16.58 4.65 -22.56
C ASP A 365 -17.77 3.79 -23.00
N GLY A 366 -18.33 2.93 -22.14
CA GLY A 366 -19.54 2.18 -22.48
C GLY A 366 -19.91 1.05 -21.52
N GLY A 367 -20.68 1.39 -20.48
CA GLY A 367 -21.85 0.64 -20.07
C GLY A 367 -23.09 1.35 -20.55
#